data_AF-A0A0F0H2Q0-F1
#
_entry.id   AF-A0A0F0H2Q0-F1
#
_cell.length_a   1.000
_cell.length_b   1.000
_cell.length_c   1.000
_cell.angle_alpha   90.00
_cell.angle_beta   90.00
_cell.angle_gamma   90.00
#
_symmetry.space_group_name_H-M   'P 1'
#
loop_
_entity.id
_entity.type
_entity.pdbx_description
1 polymer ?
#
loop_
_entity_poly.entity_id
_entity_poly.type
_entity_poly.pdbx_seq_one_letter_code
_entity_poly.pdbx_strand_id
1 'polypeptide(L)'
;MFISARREAKTTKAAALELTSTATESLRDMADATEDLGVLAPAAKDTHEHLIESLRAVADGYAAAQDRIESLPDTGFGAAFAAVLAAQIGSKENDVEDLFEDLSSRSEYARALDQDRVCAGVRYMQGN
;
A
#
# COMPACT_ATOMS: atom_id res chain seq x y z
N MET A 1 24.35 23.20 18.16
CA MET A 1 23.87 22.85 16.80
C MET A 1 23.37 21.39 16.65
N PHE A 2 23.51 20.52 17.65
CA PHE A 2 23.09 19.10 17.57
C PHE A 2 21.62 18.80 17.93
N ILE A 3 20.91 19.78 18.48
CA ILE A 3 19.53 19.58 18.97
C ILE A 3 18.52 19.58 17.80
N SER A 4 18.76 20.35 16.74
CA SER A 4 17.84 20.45 15.60
C SER A 4 17.78 19.16 14.78
N ALA A 5 18.92 18.59 14.42
CA ALA A 5 18.99 17.36 13.61
C ALA A 5 18.34 16.14 14.30
N ARG A 6 18.48 16.04 15.63
CA ARG A 6 17.86 14.95 16.41
C ARG A 6 16.35 15.12 16.53
N ARG A 7 15.85 16.36 16.53
CA ARG A 7 14.42 16.66 16.55
C ARG A 7 13.79 16.37 15.19
N GLU A 8 14.48 16.78 14.11
CA GLU A 8 14.09 16.50 12.72
C GLU A 8 14.06 14.99 12.43
N ALA A 9 15.11 14.24 12.81
CA ALA A 9 15.14 12.79 12.61
C ALA A 9 14.04 12.05 13.38
N LYS A 10 13.74 12.50 14.62
CA LYS A 10 12.64 11.93 15.42
C LYS A 10 11.27 12.22 14.81
N THR A 11 11.08 13.39 14.18
CA THR A 11 9.87 13.70 13.43
C THR A 11 9.77 12.93 12.12
N THR A 12 10.88 12.70 11.41
CA THR A 12 10.89 11.91 10.16
C THR A 12 10.54 10.44 10.42
N LYS A 13 11.07 9.85 11.50
CA LYS A 13 10.74 8.47 11.87
C LYS A 13 9.29 8.29 12.29
N ALA A 14 8.76 9.23 13.08
CA ALA A 14 7.35 9.21 13.47
C ALA A 14 6.43 9.33 12.24
N ALA A 15 6.73 10.26 11.32
CA ALA A 15 5.99 10.41 10.07
C ALA A 15 6.08 9.16 9.19
N ALA A 16 7.23 8.48 9.14
CA ALA A 16 7.38 7.22 8.42
C ALA A 16 6.53 6.08 9.01
N LEU A 17 6.45 5.98 10.34
CA LEU A 17 5.58 5.01 11.01
C LEU A 17 4.10 5.29 10.76
N GLU A 18 3.70 6.57 10.76
CA GLU A 18 2.34 6.99 10.44
C GLU A 18 1.97 6.70 8.97
N LEU A 19 2.88 7.00 8.04
CA LEU A 19 2.69 6.73 6.61
C LEU A 19 2.54 5.24 6.34
N THR A 20 3.41 4.41 6.92
CA THR A 20 3.34 2.95 6.77
C THR A 20 2.10 2.34 7.45
N SER A 21 1.59 2.96 8.53
CA SER A 21 0.31 2.56 9.15
C SER A 21 -0.85 2.85 8.23
N THR A 22 -0.89 4.08 7.70
CA THR A 22 -1.93 4.55 6.78
C THR A 22 -1.95 3.71 5.51
N ALA A 23 -0.78 3.37 4.97
CA ALA A 23 -0.66 2.49 3.81
C ALA A 23 -1.20 1.08 4.11
N THR A 24 -0.85 0.50 5.27
CA THR A 24 -1.35 -0.82 5.71
C THR A 24 -2.88 -0.84 5.79
N GLU A 25 -3.47 0.15 6.44
CA GLU A 25 -4.93 0.26 6.59
C GLU A 25 -5.61 0.46 5.23
N SER A 26 -5.13 1.41 4.42
CA SER A 26 -5.68 1.70 3.09
C SER A 26 -5.66 0.48 2.16
N LEU A 27 -4.57 -0.30 2.16
CA LEU A 27 -4.46 -1.51 1.35
C LEU A 27 -5.40 -2.63 1.81
N ARG A 28 -5.64 -2.75 3.12
CA ARG A 28 -6.63 -3.68 3.66
C ARG A 28 -8.04 -3.26 3.30
N ASP A 29 -8.37 -1.98 3.46
CA ASP A 29 -9.67 -1.44 3.06
C ASP A 29 -9.93 -1.64 1.55
N MET A 30 -8.91 -1.46 0.71
CA MET A 30 -9.00 -1.74 -0.73
C MET A 30 -9.21 -3.23 -1.03
N ALA A 31 -8.51 -4.12 -0.31
CA ALA A 31 -8.69 -5.56 -0.47
C ALA A 31 -10.11 -5.99 -0.08
N ASP A 32 -10.60 -5.49 1.06
CA ASP A 32 -11.93 -5.82 1.57
C ASP A 32 -13.02 -5.23 0.67
N ALA A 33 -12.86 -4.00 0.19
CA ALA A 33 -13.78 -3.41 -0.79
C ALA A 33 -13.78 -4.16 -2.14
N THR A 34 -12.64 -4.70 -2.56
CA THR A 34 -12.54 -5.55 -3.75
C THR A 34 -13.23 -6.89 -3.51
N GLU A 35 -13.04 -7.51 -2.35
CA GLU A 35 -13.71 -8.77 -1.98
C GLU A 35 -15.24 -8.60 -1.89
N ASP A 36 -15.71 -7.52 -1.27
CA ASP A 36 -17.13 -7.18 -1.14
C ASP A 36 -17.82 -6.95 -2.49
N LEU A 37 -17.09 -6.41 -3.47
CA LEU A 37 -17.59 -6.25 -4.83
C LEU A 37 -17.95 -7.61 -5.47
N GLY A 38 -17.22 -8.65 -5.06
CA GLY A 38 -17.33 -9.99 -5.61
C GLY A 38 -16.92 -10.09 -7.08
N VAL A 39 -16.93 -11.32 -7.59
CA VAL A 39 -16.54 -11.59 -8.97
C VAL A 39 -17.65 -11.19 -9.93
N LEU A 40 -17.44 -10.07 -10.65
CA LEU A 40 -18.44 -9.54 -11.59
C LEU A 40 -18.48 -10.29 -12.94
N ALA A 41 -17.38 -10.95 -13.31
CA ALA A 41 -17.27 -11.71 -14.55
C ALA A 41 -16.44 -12.99 -14.34
N PRO A 42 -16.89 -14.17 -14.80
CA PRO A 42 -16.16 -15.43 -14.59
C PRO A 42 -14.73 -15.41 -15.14
N ALA A 43 -14.51 -14.77 -16.30
CA ALA A 43 -13.19 -14.65 -16.92
C ALA A 43 -12.22 -13.74 -16.15
N ALA A 44 -12.70 -13.00 -15.14
CA ALA A 44 -11.91 -12.11 -14.29
C ALA A 44 -11.69 -12.68 -12.88
N LYS A 45 -12.19 -13.90 -12.60
CA LYS A 45 -12.11 -14.52 -11.28
C LYS A 45 -10.67 -14.58 -10.78
N ASP A 46 -9.77 -15.13 -11.59
CA ASP A 46 -8.38 -15.32 -11.20
C ASP A 46 -7.68 -13.97 -10.95
N THR A 47 -7.86 -12.97 -11.83
CA THR A 47 -7.30 -11.62 -11.63
C THR A 47 -7.87 -10.96 -10.37
N HIS A 48 -9.17 -11.12 -10.10
CA HIS A 48 -9.84 -10.57 -8.91
C HIS A 48 -9.30 -11.17 -7.61
N GLU A 49 -9.23 -12.49 -7.52
CA GLU A 49 -8.66 -13.18 -6.36
C GLU A 49 -7.18 -12.80 -6.17
N HIS A 50 -6.42 -12.73 -7.26
CA HIS A 50 -5.01 -12.37 -7.21
C HIS A 50 -4.77 -10.91 -6.80
N LEU A 51 -5.64 -9.98 -7.18
CA LEU A 51 -5.58 -8.59 -6.73
C LEU A 51 -5.79 -8.50 -5.20
N ILE A 52 -6.80 -9.20 -4.67
CA ILE A 52 -7.07 -9.22 -3.22
C ILE A 52 -5.88 -9.80 -2.46
N GLU A 53 -5.32 -10.92 -2.93
CA GLU A 53 -4.13 -11.54 -2.34
C GLU A 53 -2.93 -10.59 -2.37
N SER A 54 -2.71 -9.91 -3.49
CA SER A 54 -1.60 -8.97 -3.66
C SER A 54 -1.74 -7.74 -2.77
N LEU A 55 -2.94 -7.14 -2.70
CA LEU A 55 -3.23 -6.02 -1.80
C LEU A 55 -2.94 -6.39 -0.33
N ARG A 56 -3.40 -7.57 0.11
CA ARG A 56 -3.12 -8.09 1.46
C ARG A 56 -1.63 -8.33 1.69
N ALA A 57 -0.94 -8.90 0.70
CA ALA A 57 0.50 -9.17 0.80
C ALA A 57 1.36 -7.89 0.85
N VAL A 58 0.94 -6.81 0.17
CA VAL A 58 1.59 -5.49 0.27
C VAL A 58 1.28 -4.87 1.63
N ALA A 59 0.03 -4.92 2.11
CA ALA A 59 -0.35 -4.43 3.44
C ALA A 59 0.47 -5.10 4.55
N ASP A 60 0.63 -6.42 4.50
CA ASP A 60 1.45 -7.16 5.45
C ASP A 60 2.94 -6.81 5.32
N GLY A 61 3.41 -6.47 4.12
CA GLY A 61 4.74 -5.91 3.89
C GLY A 61 4.95 -4.58 4.62
N TYR A 62 3.97 -3.67 4.54
CA TYR A 62 4.00 -2.40 5.27
C TYR A 62 3.94 -2.60 6.80
N ALA A 63 3.09 -3.50 7.29
CA ALA A 63 3.03 -3.84 8.71
C ALA A 63 4.38 -4.40 9.21
N ALA A 64 4.99 -5.31 8.46
CA ALA A 64 6.31 -5.86 8.79
C ALA A 64 7.44 -4.82 8.63
N ALA A 65 7.24 -3.78 7.82
CA ALA A 65 8.16 -2.66 7.74
C ALA A 65 8.07 -1.78 8.99
N GLN A 66 6.88 -1.55 9.55
CA GLN A 66 6.70 -0.75 10.78
C GLN A 66 7.55 -1.26 11.93
N ASP A 67 7.49 -2.55 12.23
CA ASP A 67 8.28 -3.18 13.30
C ASP A 67 9.79 -2.92 13.12
N ARG A 68 10.27 -3.01 11.86
CA ARG A 68 11.67 -2.75 11.53
C ARG A 68 12.01 -1.26 11.64
N ILE A 69 11.15 -0.38 11.13
CA ILE A 69 11.32 1.08 11.19
C ILE A 69 11.43 1.54 12.64
N GLU A 70 10.59 1.02 13.53
CA GLU A 70 10.61 1.37 14.95
C GLU A 70 11.95 1.02 15.62
N SER A 71 12.62 -0.03 15.15
CA SER A 71 13.96 -0.42 15.62
C SER A 71 15.13 0.37 15.00
N LEU A 72 14.90 1.15 13.93
CA LEU A 72 15.99 1.85 13.23
C LEU A 72 16.57 2.99 14.07
N PRO A 73 17.90 3.22 14.02
CA PRO A 73 18.51 4.40 14.63
C PRO A 73 18.12 5.68 13.88
N ASP A 74 18.02 6.80 14.61
CA ASP A 74 17.69 8.11 14.04
C ASP A 74 18.78 8.59 13.04
N THR A 75 20.04 8.21 13.26
CA THR A 75 21.16 8.57 12.39
C THR A 75 21.13 7.73 11.11
N GLY A 76 21.07 8.38 9.95
CA GLY A 76 21.02 7.67 8.66
C GLY A 76 19.66 7.03 8.35
N PHE A 77 18.61 7.44 9.07
CA PHE A 77 17.26 6.88 8.97
C PHE A 77 16.75 6.75 7.52
N GLY A 78 16.92 7.78 6.68
CA GLY A 78 16.37 7.78 5.32
C GLY A 78 16.85 6.60 4.45
N ALA A 79 18.14 6.28 4.48
CA ALA A 79 18.69 5.16 3.70
C ALA A 79 18.26 3.80 4.27
N ALA A 80 18.21 3.68 5.60
CA ALA A 80 17.77 2.47 6.28
C ALA A 80 16.26 2.23 6.06
N PHE A 81 15.45 3.29 6.08
CA PHE A 81 14.02 3.26 5.78
C PHE A 81 13.76 2.77 4.36
N ALA A 82 14.43 3.35 3.35
CA ALA A 82 14.30 2.91 1.96
C ALA A 82 14.68 1.42 1.78
N ALA A 83 15.74 0.96 2.45
CA ALA A 83 16.15 -0.43 2.43
C ALA A 83 15.11 -1.36 3.08
N VAL A 84 14.46 -0.93 4.18
CA VAL A 84 13.39 -1.69 4.82
C VAL A 84 12.18 -1.82 3.90
N LEU A 85 11.72 -0.73 3.27
CA LEU A 85 10.59 -0.79 2.34
C LEU A 85 10.91 -1.67 1.13
N ALA A 86 12.08 -1.51 0.51
CA ALA A 86 12.50 -2.33 -0.62
C ALA A 86 12.55 -3.84 -0.27
N ALA A 87 12.95 -4.18 0.95
CA ALA A 87 13.02 -5.56 1.40
C ALA A 87 11.66 -6.19 1.73
N GLN A 88 10.70 -5.40 2.23
CA GLN A 88 9.40 -5.92 2.70
C GLN A 88 8.31 -5.85 1.65
N ILE A 89 8.32 -4.77 0.86
CA ILE A 89 7.27 -4.43 -0.11
C ILE A 89 7.79 -4.73 -1.52
N GLY A 90 8.97 -4.22 -1.88
CA GLY A 90 9.65 -4.58 -3.12
C GLY A 90 8.75 -4.52 -4.37
N SER A 91 8.88 -5.50 -5.27
CA SER A 91 8.12 -5.53 -6.54
C SER A 91 6.61 -5.72 -6.41
N LYS A 92 6.09 -5.99 -5.19
CA LYS A 92 4.68 -6.34 -4.99
C LYS A 92 3.72 -5.18 -5.29
N GLU A 93 4.18 -3.93 -5.19
CA GLU A 93 3.37 -2.76 -5.56
C GLU A 93 3.10 -2.71 -7.07
N ASN A 94 4.09 -3.07 -7.88
CA ASN A 94 3.92 -3.14 -9.33
C ASN A 94 2.92 -4.23 -9.72
N ASP A 95 2.96 -5.38 -9.03
CA ASP A 95 2.00 -6.46 -9.26
C ASP A 95 0.56 -6.00 -8.96
N VAL A 96 0.34 -5.24 -7.88
CA VAL A 96 -0.97 -4.66 -7.57
C VAL A 96 -1.43 -3.67 -8.65
N GLU A 97 -0.54 -2.80 -9.13
CA GLU A 97 -0.87 -1.82 -10.17
C GLU A 97 -1.27 -2.52 -11.48
N ASP A 98 -0.49 -3.50 -11.94
CA ASP A 98 -0.76 -4.26 -13.16
C ASP A 98 -2.09 -5.02 -13.08
N LEU A 99 -2.38 -5.65 -11.93
CA LEU A 99 -3.65 -6.38 -11.72
C LEU A 99 -4.85 -5.45 -11.67
N PHE A 100 -4.68 -4.28 -11.05
CA PHE A 100 -5.72 -3.27 -11.00
C PHE A 100 -6.00 -2.69 -12.40
N GLU A 101 -4.96 -2.46 -13.20
CA GLU A 101 -5.11 -2.04 -14.60
C GLU A 101 -5.83 -3.11 -15.44
N ASP A 102 -5.45 -4.40 -15.32
CA ASP A 102 -6.15 -5.49 -16.03
C ASP A 102 -7.63 -5.58 -15.63
N LEU A 103 -7.95 -5.48 -14.34
CA LEU A 103 -9.33 -5.52 -13.87
C LEU A 103 -10.13 -4.31 -14.31
N SER A 104 -9.58 -3.10 -14.15
CA SER A 104 -10.26 -1.85 -14.51
C SER A 104 -10.41 -1.66 -16.02
N SER A 105 -9.61 -2.35 -16.85
CA SER A 105 -9.81 -2.39 -18.30
C SER A 105 -11.11 -3.10 -18.72
N ARG A 106 -11.73 -3.87 -17.81
CA ARG A 106 -12.97 -4.62 -18.05
C ARG A 106 -14.17 -3.75 -17.67
N SER A 107 -15.14 -3.65 -18.57
CA SER A 107 -16.23 -2.67 -18.48
C SER A 107 -17.13 -2.81 -17.24
N GLU A 108 -17.28 -4.03 -16.74
CA GLU A 108 -18.07 -4.39 -15.57
C GLU A 108 -17.39 -3.90 -14.28
N TYR A 109 -16.08 -4.09 -14.18
CA TYR A 109 -15.26 -3.59 -13.08
C TYR A 109 -15.05 -2.09 -13.16
N ALA A 110 -14.79 -1.52 -14.35
CA ALA A 110 -14.67 -0.08 -14.53
C ALA A 110 -15.89 0.67 -13.98
N ARG A 111 -17.10 0.16 -14.26
CA ARG A 111 -18.36 0.73 -13.74
C ARG A 111 -18.51 0.55 -12.24
N ALA A 112 -18.22 -0.64 -11.73
CA ALA A 112 -18.30 -0.92 -10.31
C ALA A 112 -17.31 -0.09 -9.50
N LEU A 113 -16.04 -0.01 -9.92
CA LEU A 113 -15.00 0.77 -9.25
C LEU A 113 -15.31 2.28 -9.27
N ASP A 114 -15.96 2.78 -10.32
CA ASP A 114 -16.44 4.17 -10.43
C ASP A 114 -17.66 4.44 -9.52
N GLN A 115 -18.52 3.44 -9.31
CA GLN A 115 -19.75 3.55 -8.50
C GLN A 115 -19.55 3.27 -7.01
N ASP A 116 -18.71 2.30 -6.64
CA ASP A 116 -18.53 1.80 -5.26
C ASP A 116 -17.42 2.50 -4.48
N ARG A 117 -16.74 3.51 -5.04
CA ARG A 117 -15.66 4.27 -4.38
C ARG A 117 -14.42 3.42 -4.02
N VAL A 118 -14.24 2.23 -4.59
CA VAL A 118 -13.00 1.43 -4.45
C VAL A 118 -11.76 2.26 -4.86
N CYS A 119 -11.91 3.13 -5.85
CA CYS A 119 -10.88 4.08 -6.30
C CYS A 119 -10.63 5.29 -5.39
N ALA A 120 -11.36 5.45 -4.28
CA ALA A 120 -11.10 6.54 -3.33
C ALA A 120 -9.73 6.37 -2.62
N GLY A 121 -9.29 5.12 -2.40
CA GLY A 121 -7.97 4.80 -1.85
C GLY A 121 -6.82 4.97 -2.85
N VAL A 122 -7.00 4.53 -4.10
CA VAL A 122 -5.96 4.62 -5.16
C VAL A 122 -5.65 6.07 -5.55
N ARG A 123 -6.66 6.96 -5.60
CA ARG A 123 -6.43 8.40 -5.82
C ARG A 123 -5.59 9.06 -4.73
N TYR A 124 -5.55 8.50 -3.52
CA TYR A 124 -4.73 9.01 -2.43
C TYR A 124 -3.24 8.66 -2.63
N MET A 125 -2.93 7.56 -3.32
CA MET A 125 -1.55 7.17 -3.64
C MET A 125 -0.97 7.88 -4.88
N GLN A 126 -1.82 8.29 -5.83
CA GLN A 126 -1.38 9.00 -7.06
C GLN A 126 -1.32 10.54 -6.92
N GLY A 127 -1.61 11.10 -5.73
CA GLY A 127 -1.76 12.54 -5.57
C GLY A 127 -1.52 13.08 -4.17
N ASN A 128 -0.30 12.95 -3.66
CA ASN A 128 0.40 13.99 -2.88
C ASN A 128 1.90 13.68 -2.74
#